data_AF-A0A091IPB0-F1
#
_entry.id   AF-A0A091IPB0-F1
#
_cell.length_a   1.000
_cell.length_b   1.000
_cell.length_c   1.000
_cell.angle_alpha   90.00
_cell.angle_beta   90.00
_cell.angle_gamma   90.00
#
_symmetry.space_group_name_H-M   'P 1'
#
loop_
_entity.id
_entity.type
_entity.pdbx_description
1 polymer ?
#
loop_
_entity_poly.entity_id
_entity_poly.type
_entity_poly.pdbx_seq_one_letter_code
_entity_poly.pdbx_strand_id
1 'polypeptide(L)' 'PPTNCCGTGCPNCVWVGYVEEVLEQCRDGGQRVLEAVEQHVEDENLKMILRMEIRLRTK' A
#
# COMPACT_ATOMS: atom_id res chain seq x y z
N PRO A 1 10.66 4.16 1.37
CA PRO A 1 10.06 2.81 1.18
C PRO A 1 10.55 1.88 2.30
N PRO A 2 9.67 1.08 2.92
CA PRO A 2 10.04 0.15 3.97
C PRO A 2 11.04 -0.90 3.45
N THR A 3 12.15 -1.06 4.17
CA THR A 3 13.30 -1.88 3.76
C THR A 3 13.21 -3.33 4.20
N ASN A 4 12.22 -3.71 5.02
CA ASN A 4 12.10 -5.03 5.65
C ASN A 4 10.95 -5.88 5.09
N CYS A 5 10.59 -5.72 3.81
CA CYS A 5 9.58 -6.57 3.20
C CYS A 5 10.15 -7.95 2.87
N CYS A 6 9.56 -9.00 3.43
CA CYS A 6 9.92 -10.39 3.15
C CYS A 6 9.37 -10.94 1.82
N GLY A 7 8.60 -10.15 1.05
CA GLY A 7 8.06 -10.53 -0.26
C GLY A 7 7.01 -11.66 -0.25
N THR A 8 6.63 -12.19 0.91
CA THR A 8 5.75 -13.39 1.01
C THR A 8 4.29 -13.08 1.33
N GLY A 9 3.88 -11.80 1.41
CA GLY A 9 2.51 -11.43 1.78
C GLY A 9 2.15 -11.77 3.23
N CYS A 10 3.12 -11.68 4.14
CA CYS A 10 2.97 -11.95 5.57
C CYS A 10 1.92 -11.04 6.24
N PRO A 11 1.17 -11.51 7.25
CA PRO A 11 0.20 -10.69 8.01
C PRO A 11 0.82 -9.50 8.77
N ASN A 12 2.13 -9.51 9.02
CA ASN A 12 2.90 -8.37 9.57
C ASN A 12 3.52 -7.51 8.46
N CYS A 13 2.81 -7.33 7.33
CA CYS A 13 3.35 -6.61 6.19
C CYS A 13 3.59 -5.14 6.56
N VAL A 14 4.86 -4.75 6.67
CA VAL A 14 5.32 -3.37 6.95
C VAL A 14 4.72 -2.32 6.00
N TRP A 15 4.25 -2.77 4.83
CA TRP A 15 3.60 -1.93 3.85
C TRP A 15 2.18 -1.52 4.22
N VAL A 16 1.47 -2.28 5.06
CA VAL A 16 0.13 -1.91 5.53
C VAL A 16 0.19 -0.66 6.41
N GLY A 17 1.14 -0.63 7.37
CA GLY A 17 1.39 0.57 8.17
C GLY A 17 1.89 1.75 7.33
N TYR A 18 2.75 1.48 6.34
CA TYR A 18 3.21 2.53 5.42
C TYR A 18 2.06 3.13 4.59
N VAL A 19 1.09 2.32 4.14
CA VAL A 19 -0.10 2.82 3.44
C VAL A 19 -0.90 3.76 4.33
N GLU A 20 -1.07 3.43 5.61
CA GLU A 20 -1.79 4.27 6.57
C GLU A 20 -1.15 5.66 6.69
N GLU A 21 0.15 5.72 6.95
CA GLU A 21 0.90 6.98 7.06
C GLU A 21 0.82 7.82 5.77
N VAL A 22 0.92 7.16 4.61
CA VAL A 22 0.84 7.86 3.32
C VAL A 22 -0.58 8.36 3.06
N LEU A 23 -1.61 7.60 3.43
CA LEU A 23 -3.01 8.00 3.29
C LEU A 23 -3.38 9.17 4.20
N GLU A 24 -2.85 9.25 5.42
CA GLU A 24 -3.03 10.42 6.29
C GLU A 24 -2.53 11.72 5.64
N GLN A 25 -1.49 11.62 4.82
CA GLN A 25 -0.92 12.75 4.08
C GLN A 25 -1.66 13.02 2.75
N CYS A 26 -2.48 12.07 2.29
CA CYS A 26 -3.15 12.12 0.98
C CYS A 26 -4.59 12.63 1.12
N ARG A 27 -4.79 13.93 0.88
CA ARG A 27 -6.12 14.60 0.95
C ARG A 27 -7.09 14.24 -0.19
N ASP A 28 -6.65 13.44 -1.16
CA ASP A 28 -7.39 13.06 -2.36
C ASP A 28 -8.11 11.70 -2.21
N GLY A 29 -8.27 11.19 -0.99
CA GLY A 29 -8.90 9.89 -0.76
C GLY A 29 -8.04 8.74 -1.27
N GLY A 30 -6.70 8.89 -1.25
CA GLY A 30 -5.75 7.82 -1.54
C GLY A 30 -5.65 7.42 -3.01
N GLN A 31 -6.22 8.19 -3.93
CA GLN A 31 -6.17 7.90 -5.36
C GLN A 31 -4.73 7.95 -5.90
N ARG A 32 -3.93 8.96 -5.52
CA ARG A 32 -2.50 9.00 -5.87
C ARG A 32 -1.71 7.84 -5.30
N VAL A 33 -2.07 7.39 -4.09
CA VAL A 33 -1.39 6.24 -3.46
C VAL A 33 -1.67 4.98 -4.26
N LEU A 34 -2.91 4.81 -4.74
CA LEU A 34 -3.29 3.69 -5.60
C LEU A 34 -2.51 3.68 -6.91
N GLU A 35 -2.38 4.84 -7.57
CA GLU A 35 -1.61 4.98 -8.82
C GLU A 35 -0.12 4.70 -8.61
N ALA A 36 0.46 5.21 -7.52
CA ALA A 36 1.85 4.96 -7.17
C ALA A 36 2.11 3.47 -6.91
N VAL A 37 1.18 2.76 -6.25
CA VAL A 37 1.27 1.32 -6.03
C VAL A 37 1.22 0.55 -7.36
N GLU A 38 0.32 0.92 -8.28
CA GLU A 38 0.25 0.29 -9.61
C GLU A 38 1.52 0.50 -10.43
N GLN A 39 2.14 1.68 -10.36
CA GLN A 39 3.31 2.02 -11.15
C GLN A 39 4.63 1.52 -10.56
N HIS A 40 4.77 1.50 -9.23
CA HIS A 40 6.07 1.25 -8.59
C HIS A 40 6.18 -0.12 -7.91
N VAL A 41 5.08 -0.83 -7.68
CA VAL A 41 5.13 -2.17 -7.07
C VAL A 41 5.14 -3.21 -8.20
N GLU A 42 6.25 -3.91 -8.35
CA GLU A 42 6.39 -4.98 -9.35
C GLU A 42 5.85 -6.33 -8.85
N ASP A 43 5.84 -6.53 -7.52
CA ASP A 43 5.30 -7.73 -6.89
C ASP A 43 3.77 -7.70 -6.91
N GLU A 44 3.17 -8.56 -7.73
CA GLU A 44 1.71 -8.63 -7.92
C GLU A 44 0.95 -9.00 -6.64
N ASN A 45 1.53 -9.84 -5.77
CA ASN A 45 0.91 -10.22 -4.51
C ASN A 45 0.90 -9.04 -3.53
N LEU A 46 2.01 -8.31 -3.44
CA LEU A 46 2.12 -7.08 -2.65
C LEU A 46 1.20 -5.97 -3.19
N LYS A 47 1.15 -5.80 -4.52
CA LYS A 47 0.26 -4.86 -5.20
C LYS A 47 -1.20 -5.14 -4.86
N MET A 48 -1.61 -6.41 -4.86
CA MET A 48 -2.97 -6.81 -4.51
C MET A 48 -3.32 -6.44 -3.06
N ILE A 49 -2.45 -6.78 -2.10
CA ILE A 49 -2.65 -6.45 -0.68
C ILE A 49 -2.79 -4.94 -0.48
N LEU A 50 -1.84 -4.17 -1.03
CA LEU A 50 -1.82 -2.71 -0.97
C LEU A 50 -3.09 -2.09 -1.55
N ARG A 51 -3.51 -2.57 -2.73
CA ARG A 51 -4.70 -2.07 -3.43
C ARG A 51 -5.98 -2.31 -2.63
N MET A 52 -6.08 -3.47 -1.96
CA MET A 52 -7.22 -3.76 -1.09
C MET A 52 -7.23 -2.89 0.17
N GLU A 53 -6.08 -2.75 0.85
CA GLU A 53 -5.96 -1.91 2.05
C GLU A 53 -6.28 -0.44 1.78
N ILE A 54 -5.76 0.12 0.69
CA ILE A 54 -6.06 1.50 0.28
C ILE A 54 -7.57 1.66 0.11
N ARG A 55 -8.23 0.79 -0.65
CA ARG A 55 -9.68 0.86 -0.90
C ARG A 55 -10.53 0.70 0.35
N LEU A 56 -10.09 -0.10 1.32
CA LEU A 56 -10.79 -0.29 2.59
C LEU A 56 -10.73 0.98 3.45
N ARG A 57 -9.61 1.70 3.40
CA ARG A 57 -9.32 2.85 4.27
C ARG A 57 -9.73 4.20 3.67
N THR A 58 -9.92 4.26 2.35
CA THR A 58 -10.33 5.49 1.63
C THR A 58 -11.84 5.61 1.42
N LYS A 59 -12.64 4.79 2.12
CA LYS A 59 -14.10 4.72 1.98
C LYS A 59 -14.79 5.45 3.12
#